data_AF-A0A2U3N2F6-F1
#
_entry.id   AF-A0A2U3N2F6-F1
#
_cell.length_a   1.000
_cell.length_b   1.000
_cell.length_c   1.000
_cell.angle_alpha   90.00
_cell.angle_beta   90.00
_cell.angle_gamma   90.00
#
_symmetry.space_group_name_H-M   'P 1'
#
loop_
_entity.id
_entity.type
_entity.pdbx_description
1 polymer ?
#
loop_
_entity_poly.entity_id
_entity_poly.type
_entity_poly.pdbx_seq_one_letter_code
_entity_poly.pdbx_strand_id
1 'polypeptide(L)' 'MITLHSQYNCCYPRPEGKNYQVDLYQIQNNKGKLKLKSYTYVLGDYADGFEGQTDVREKSIFKFKDIASIKKWLDKNYK' A
#
# COMPACT_ATOMS: atom_id res chain seq x y z
N MET A 1 -12.71 -2.25 1.23
CA MET A 1 -12.16 -1.90 -0.10
C MET A 1 -10.65 -1.73 0.05
N ILE A 2 -9.88 -2.24 -0.89
CA ILE A 2 -8.42 -2.11 -0.93
C ILE A 2 -8.09 -1.38 -2.22
N THR A 3 -7.35 -0.28 -2.14
CA THR A 3 -6.83 0.44 -3.31
C THR A 3 -5.31 0.38 -3.28
N LEU A 4 -4.70 0.06 -4.42
CA LEU A 4 -3.26 0.06 -4.60
C LEU A 4 -2.88 1.11 -5.65
N HIS A 5 -2.27 2.19 -5.20
CA HIS A 5 -1.65 3.19 -6.05
C HIS A 5 -0.21 2.76 -6.31
N SER A 6 0.23 2.83 -7.55
CA SER A 6 1.63 2.58 -7.85
C SER A 6 2.11 3.40 -9.01
N GLN A 7 3.34 3.87 -8.93
CA GLN A 7 3.98 4.68 -9.93
C GLN A 7 5.40 4.18 -10.15
N TYR A 8 5.75 3.95 -11.41
CA TYR A 8 7.14 3.73 -11.79
C TYR A 8 7.83 5.07 -12.00
N ASN A 9 9.00 5.22 -11.38
CA ASN A 9 9.89 6.34 -11.54
C ASN A 9 11.17 5.84 -12.19
N CYS A 10 11.64 6.55 -13.20
CA CYS A 10 12.95 6.33 -13.80
C CYS A 10 13.70 7.65 -13.89
N CYS A 11 15.01 7.48 -13.90
CA CYS A 11 15.97 8.22 -14.71
C CYS A 11 16.78 9.26 -13.91
N TYR A 12 18.08 9.28 -14.18
CA TYR A 12 19.07 10.15 -13.55
C TYR A 12 18.62 11.62 -13.62
N PRO A 13 18.72 12.40 -12.51
CA PRO A 13 19.36 12.09 -11.23
C PRO A 13 18.42 11.52 -10.14
N ARG A 14 17.26 10.94 -10.50
CA ARG A 14 16.30 10.39 -9.53
C ARG A 14 16.47 8.87 -9.34
N PRO A 15 16.07 8.32 -8.17
CA PRO A 15 15.96 6.88 -7.96
C PRO A 15 15.11 6.20 -9.02
N GLU A 16 15.55 5.02 -9.46
CA GLU A 16 14.81 4.18 -10.38
C GLU A 16 14.06 3.10 -9.60
N GLY A 17 12.74 3.04 -9.75
CA GLY A 17 11.92 2.04 -9.09
C GLY A 17 10.44 2.38 -9.03
N LYS A 18 9.70 1.55 -8.31
CA LYS A 18 8.25 1.65 -8.17
C LYS A 18 7.88 2.13 -6.77
N ASN A 19 7.30 3.31 -6.67
CA ASN A 19 6.59 3.74 -5.48
C ASN A 19 5.21 3.09 -5.46
N TYR A 20 4.71 2.81 -4.27
CA TYR A 20 3.33 2.39 -4.09
C TYR A 20 2.77 2.86 -2.76
N GLN A 21 1.45 2.96 -2.73
CA GLN A 21 0.67 3.31 -1.54
C GLN A 21 -0.60 2.46 -1.53
N VAL A 22 -0.95 1.96 -0.35
CA VAL A 22 -2.12 1.13 -0.10
C VAL A 22 -3.09 1.91 0.75
N ASP A 23 -4.31 2.07 0.26
CA ASP A 23 -5.40 2.60 1.05
C ASP A 23 -6.41 1.50 1.39
N LEU A 24 -6.76 1.43 2.68
CA LEU A 24 -7.79 0.53 3.18
C LEU A 24 -9.00 1.34 3.62
N TYR A 25 -10.18 0.89 3.19
CA TYR A 25 -11.44 1.49 3.60
C TYR A 25 -12.39 0.42 4.14
N GLN A 26 -12.95 0.70 5.31
CA GLN A 26 -14.09 -0.04 5.83
C GLN A 26 -15.36 0.47 5.16
N ILE A 27 -16.13 -0.45 4.59
CA ILE A 27 -17.45 -0.16 4.02
C ILE A 27 -18.47 -0.38 5.12
N GLN A 28 -19.20 0.66 5.49
CA GLN A 28 -20.30 0.58 6.45
C GLN A 28 -21.61 0.88 5.72
N ASN A 29 -22.57 -0.03 5.81
CA ASN A 29 -23.93 0.22 5.37
C ASN A 29 -24.75 0.70 6.56
N ASN A 30 -25.11 1.99 6.59
CA ASN A 30 -25.99 2.54 7.60
C ASN A 30 -27.33 2.92 6.97
N LYS A 31 -28.33 2.05 7.13
CA LYS A 31 -29.72 2.27 6.67
C LYS A 31 -29.79 2.67 5.18
N GLY A 32 -29.05 1.96 4.32
CA GLY A 32 -29.04 2.19 2.87
C GLY A 32 -28.06 3.25 2.40
N LYS A 33 -27.35 3.94 3.31
CA LYS A 33 -26.24 4.84 2.97
C LYS A 33 -24.91 4.12 3.16
N LEU A 34 -24.21 3.88 2.05
CA LEU A 34 -22.83 3.40 2.07
C LEU A 34 -21.91 4.53 2.55
N LYS A 35 -21.18 4.28 3.63
CA LYS A 35 -20.11 5.16 4.12
C LYS A 35 -18.78 4.43 3.98
N LEU A 36 -17.79 5.14 3.44
CA LEU A 36 -16.40 4.71 3.42
C LEU A 36 -15.67 5.40 4.56
N LYS A 37 -15.09 4.62 5.47
CA LYS A 37 -14.20 5.12 6.53
C LYS A 37 -12.79 4.64 6.25
N SER A 38 -11.82 5.56 6.26
CA SER A 38 -10.41 5.19 6.15
C SER A 38 -10.03 4.25 7.29
N TYR A 39 -9.33 3.19 6.93
CA TYR A 39 -8.82 2.14 7.81
C TYR A 39 -7.34 1.88 7.52
N THR A 40 -6.68 2.70 6.69
CA THR A 40 -5.28 2.54 6.29
C THR A 40 -4.32 2.48 7.49
N TYR A 41 -4.69 3.10 8.61
CA TYR A 41 -3.87 3.14 9.84
C TYR A 41 -3.44 1.75 10.35
N VAL A 42 -4.18 0.68 10.03
CA VAL A 42 -3.81 -0.68 10.45
C VAL A 42 -2.57 -1.23 9.74
N LEU A 43 -2.20 -0.65 8.61
CA LEU A 43 -0.97 -1.00 7.90
C LEU A 43 0.25 -0.32 8.52
N GLY A 44 0.10 0.80 9.23
CA GLY A 44 1.22 1.55 9.81
C GLY A 44 2.28 1.88 8.76
N ASP A 45 3.55 1.64 9.09
CA ASP A 45 4.69 1.79 8.17
C ASP A 45 4.61 0.86 6.96
N TYR A 46 3.61 -0.05 6.88
CA TYR A 46 3.36 -0.90 5.73
C TYR A 46 2.39 -0.29 4.69
N ALA A 47 1.93 0.95 4.89
CA ALA A 47 0.95 1.59 4.02
C ALA A 47 1.54 2.10 2.69
N ASP A 48 2.82 2.47 2.66
CA ASP A 48 3.48 3.04 1.49
C ASP A 48 4.94 2.61 1.41
N GLY A 49 5.48 2.45 0.21
CA GLY A 49 6.86 2.06 0.07
C GLY A 49 7.43 2.29 -1.31
N PHE A 50 8.74 2.09 -1.41
CA PHE A 50 9.48 2.12 -2.66
C PHE A 50 10.12 0.76 -2.89
N GLU A 51 10.03 0.25 -4.11
CA GLU A 51 10.81 -0.89 -4.58
C GLU A 51 11.69 -0.42 -5.74
N GLY A 52 12.99 -0.27 -5.48
CA GLY A 52 13.89 0.23 -6.50
C GLY A 52 15.33 0.34 -6.05
N GLN A 53 16.13 0.98 -6.89
CA GLN A 53 17.50 1.36 -6.62
C GLN A 53 17.55 2.88 -6.51
N THR A 54 17.93 3.37 -5.32
CA THR A 54 18.40 4.73 -5.17
C THR A 54 19.90 4.75 -5.47
N ASP A 55 20.46 5.89 -5.90
CA ASP A 55 21.92 6.07 -6.00
C ASP A 55 22.65 5.85 -4.65
N VAL A 56 21.91 5.66 -3.56
CA VAL A 56 22.40 5.49 -2.19
C VAL A 56 22.09 4.07 -1.67
N ARG A 57 22.68 3.03 -2.27
CA ARG A 57 22.90 1.63 -1.75
C ARG A 57 21.77 0.88 -1.00
N GLU A 58 20.60 1.46 -0.80
CA GLU A 58 19.56 0.95 0.07
C GLU A 58 18.35 0.62 -0.78
N LYS A 59 18.22 -0.68 -1.09
CA LYS A 59 16.93 -1.23 -1.49
C LYS A 59 16.01 -1.13 -0.29
N SER A 60 15.13 -0.13 -0.29
CA SER A 60 13.94 -0.21 0.56
C SER A 60 13.15 -1.42 0.06
N ILE A 61 13.18 -2.53 0.79
CA ILE A 61 12.44 -3.73 0.40
C ILE A 61 11.21 -3.79 1.26
N PHE A 62 10.08 -3.65 0.58
CA PHE A 62 8.80 -3.64 1.24
C PHE A 62 8.03 -4.92 0.86
N LYS A 63 7.41 -5.54 1.86
CA LYS A 63 6.94 -6.93 1.76
C LYS A 63 5.58 -7.09 1.07
N PHE A 64 4.75 -6.05 0.98
CA PHE A 64 3.42 -6.13 0.37
C PHE A 64 3.37 -5.41 -0.98
N LYS A 65 3.49 -6.16 -2.07
CA LYS A 65 3.57 -5.59 -3.43
C LYS A 65 2.26 -5.65 -4.21
N ASP A 66 1.32 -6.48 -3.77
CA ASP A 66 0.07 -6.73 -4.48
C ASP A 66 -1.13 -6.88 -3.54
N ILE A 67 -2.33 -6.75 -4.12
CA ILE A 67 -3.61 -6.85 -3.39
C ILE A 67 -3.76 -8.22 -2.73
N ALA A 68 -3.24 -9.29 -3.33
CA ALA A 68 -3.34 -10.65 -2.78
C ALA A 68 -2.52 -10.80 -1.49
N SER A 69 -1.31 -10.26 -1.44
CA SER A 69 -0.42 -10.24 -0.29
C SER A 69 -0.99 -9.39 0.84
N ILE A 70 -1.54 -8.22 0.51
CA ILE A 70 -2.23 -7.34 1.47
C ILE A 70 -3.44 -8.08 2.06
N LYS A 71 -4.27 -8.71 1.22
CA LYS A 71 -5.43 -9.48 1.67
C LYS A 71 -5.02 -10.64 2.59
N LYS A 72 -4.01 -11.42 2.21
CA LYS A 72 -3.48 -12.52 3.04
C LYS A 72 -2.98 -12.03 4.41
N TRP A 73 -2.35 -10.85 4.45
CA TRP A 73 -1.94 -10.25 5.71
C TRP A 73 -3.14 -9.80 6.55
N LEU A 74 -4.13 -9.16 5.94
CA LEU A 74 -5.37 -8.77 6.65
C LEU A 74 -6.07 -10.01 7.22
N ASP A 75 -6.27 -11.06 6.43
CA ASP A 75 -6.91 -12.31 6.86
C ASP A 75 -6.17 -12.99 8.03
N LYS A 76 -4.85 -12.80 8.13
CA LYS A 76 -4.02 -13.33 9.22
C LYS A 76 -4.12 -12.50 10.51
N ASN A 77 -4.18 -11.18 10.40
CA ASN A 77 -4.04 -10.26 11.54
C ASN A 77 -5.37 -9.69 12.05
N TYR A 78 -6.40 -9.65 11.21
CA TYR A 78 -7.70 -9.07 11.50
C TYR A 78 -8.78 -10.01 10.96
N LYS A 79 -9.21 -10.97 11.79
CA LYS A 79 -10.33 -11.88 11.50
C LYS A 79 -11.66 -11.24 11.85
#